data_AF-A0A822H1C8-F1
#
_entry.id   AF-A0A822H1C8-F1
#
_cell.length_a   1.000
_cell.length_b   1.000
_cell.length_c   1.000
_cell.angle_alpha   90.00
_cell.angle_beta   90.00
_cell.angle_gamma   90.00
#
_symmetry.space_group_name_H-M   'P 1'
#
loop_
_entity.id
_entity.type
_entity.pdbx_description
1 polymer ?
#
loop_
_entity_poly.entity_id
_entity_poly.type
_entity_poly.pdbx_seq_one_letter_code
_entity_poly.pdbx_strand_id
1 'polypeptide(L)'
;LRRFWQRYLARFQYQWNAYEDQRRHELTRSSFLIQSTKPKINRINGIEEPFIPLWIIFIYRCLSFFVMLIFIGLSALNIVLMLYIRLKLFKIFHSIKYELVKENSFIIISIITSTISLIISVILDFTFTYIANLMTEFERHRYQSNFDASLTLKLFSKLIDVLSKH
;
A
#
# COMPACT_ATOMS: atom_id res chain seq x y z
N LEU A 1 0.03 -13.60 -22.90
CA LEU A 1 0.11 -12.13 -23.05
C LEU A 1 1.38 -11.50 -22.47
N ARG A 2 1.67 -11.61 -21.17
CA ARG A 2 2.82 -10.92 -20.51
C ARG A 2 4.17 -11.10 -21.20
N ARG A 3 4.52 -12.34 -21.59
CA ARG A 3 5.79 -12.64 -22.29
C ARG A 3 5.85 -12.00 -23.69
N PHE A 4 4.73 -11.93 -24.41
CA PHE A 4 4.65 -11.25 -25.70
C PHE A 4 4.82 -9.75 -25.54
N TRP A 5 4.17 -9.16 -24.52
CA TRP A 5 4.32 -7.75 -24.19
C TRP A 5 5.76 -7.37 -23.86
N GLN A 6 6.44 -8.19 -23.05
CA GLN A 6 7.86 -7.97 -22.74
C GLN A 6 8.76 -8.04 -23.99
N ARG A 7 8.50 -8.99 -24.90
CA ARG A 7 9.22 -9.08 -26.17
C ARG A 7 8.96 -7.90 -27.09
N TYR A 8 7.73 -7.38 -27.10
CA TYR A 8 7.34 -6.21 -27.86
C TYR A 8 8.04 -4.95 -27.32
N LEU A 9 7.96 -4.72 -26.01
CA LEU A 9 8.65 -3.62 -25.33
C LEU A 9 10.17 -3.64 -25.56
N ALA A 10 10.80 -4.82 -25.47
CA ALA A 10 12.23 -4.96 -25.73
C ALA A 10 12.62 -4.55 -27.15
N ARG A 11 11.78 -4.87 -28.16
CA ARG A 11 12.00 -4.42 -29.55
C ARG A 11 11.85 -2.91 -29.69
N PHE A 12 10.84 -2.31 -29.04
CA PHE A 12 10.63 -0.86 -29.05
C PHE A 12 11.77 -0.09 -28.37
N GLN A 13 12.23 -0.56 -27.21
CA GLN A 13 13.36 0.04 -26.49
C GLN A 13 14.66 -0.01 -27.30
N TYR A 14 14.88 -1.10 -28.04
CA TYR A 14 16.02 -1.24 -28.95
C TYR A 14 15.93 -0.26 -30.13
N GLN A 15 14.77 -0.15 -30.78
CA GLN A 15 14.57 0.77 -31.92
C GLN A 15 14.73 2.25 -31.55
N TRP A 16 14.31 2.64 -30.33
CA TRP A 16 14.39 4.02 -29.86
C TRP A 16 15.76 4.38 -29.26
N ASN A 17 16.73 3.47 -29.28
CA ASN A 17 18.03 3.60 -28.62
C ASN A 17 17.96 4.03 -27.13
N ALA A 18 16.81 3.76 -26.49
CA ALA A 18 16.53 4.14 -25.10
C ALA A 18 17.36 3.34 -24.08
N TYR A 19 18.05 2.29 -24.55
CA TYR A 19 18.90 1.44 -23.71
C TYR A 19 20.15 2.16 -23.21
N GLU A 20 20.67 3.13 -23.96
CA GLU A 20 21.82 3.94 -23.54
C GLU A 20 21.44 5.08 -22.59
N ASP A 21 20.22 5.61 -22.72
CA ASP A 21 19.71 6.71 -21.89
C ASP A 21 19.43 6.22 -20.46
N GLN A 22 18.93 4.99 -20.31
CA GLN A 22 18.73 4.36 -19.01
C GLN A 22 20.05 4.09 -18.25
N ARG A 23 21.20 3.98 -18.94
CA ARG A 23 22.52 3.89 -18.29
C ARG A 23 23.15 5.26 -18.01
N ARG A 24 22.79 6.29 -18.78
CA ARG A 24 23.33 7.65 -18.65
C ARG A 24 22.55 8.40 -17.56
N HIS A 25 22.93 8.14 -16.32
CA HIS A 25 22.64 8.98 -15.14
C HIS A 25 21.18 9.41 -14.96
N GLU A 26 20.44 8.70 -14.10
CA GLU A 26 19.21 9.23 -13.54
C GLU A 26 19.53 10.55 -12.82
N LEU A 27 19.22 11.68 -13.48
CA LEU A 27 19.44 13.02 -12.94
C LEU A 27 18.75 13.11 -11.58
N THR A 28 19.54 13.37 -10.54
CA THR A 28 19.00 13.75 -9.22
C THR A 28 18.10 14.96 -9.42
N ARG A 29 16.84 14.85 -8.98
CA ARG A 29 15.82 15.88 -9.12
C ARG A 29 16.34 17.23 -8.60
N SER A 30 16.13 18.31 -9.36
CA SER A 30 16.61 19.66 -9.02
C SER A 30 16.16 20.14 -7.62
N SER A 31 14.96 19.75 -7.18
CA SER A 31 14.45 20.07 -5.83
C SER A 31 15.14 19.30 -4.69
N PHE A 32 15.93 18.26 -4.99
CA PHE A 32 16.76 17.55 -4.01
C PHE A 32 18.10 18.26 -3.78
N LEU A 33 18.63 18.89 -4.84
CA LEU A 33 19.88 19.66 -4.81
C LEU A 33 19.75 20.98 -4.04
N ILE A 34 18.56 21.59 -4.02
CA ILE A 34 18.31 22.90 -3.36
C ILE A 34 18.25 22.78 -1.83
N GLN A 35 17.98 21.58 -1.29
CA GLN A 35 17.71 21.37 0.15
C GLN A 35 18.85 20.67 0.90
N SER A 36 19.94 20.28 0.23
CA SER A 36 21.08 19.62 0.86
C SER A 36 22.03 20.63 1.50
N THR A 37 21.90 20.85 2.81
CA THR A 37 22.77 21.77 3.55
C THR A 37 24.20 21.24 3.79
N LYS A 38 24.48 19.97 3.48
CA LYS A 38 25.82 19.35 3.62
C LYS A 38 26.09 18.34 2.50
N PRO A 39 26.57 18.77 1.32
CA PRO A 39 27.06 17.85 0.31
C PRO A 39 28.27 17.07 0.85
N LYS A 40 28.28 15.74 0.67
CA LYS A 40 29.46 14.92 0.96
C LYS A 40 29.96 14.33 -0.35
N ILE A 41 31.22 14.57 -0.66
CA ILE A 41 31.83 14.10 -1.91
C ILE A 41 31.91 12.57 -1.87
N ASN A 42 31.28 11.92 -2.85
CA ASN A 42 31.35 10.47 -3.00
C ASN A 42 32.78 10.08 -3.45
N ARG A 43 33.45 9.20 -2.70
CA ARG A 43 34.86 8.81 -2.93
C ARG A 43 35.09 8.08 -4.26
N ILE A 44 34.04 7.55 -4.87
CA ILE A 44 34.13 6.70 -6.07
C ILE A 44 33.87 7.52 -7.34
N ASN A 45 32.96 8.52 -7.27
CA ASN A 45 32.50 9.26 -8.45
C ASN A 45 32.87 10.75 -8.42
N GLY A 46 33.35 11.30 -7.30
CA GLY A 46 33.70 12.73 -7.16
C GLY A 46 32.51 13.70 -7.18
N ILE A 47 31.29 13.19 -7.35
CA ILE A 47 30.05 13.97 -7.41
C ILE A 47 29.52 14.21 -5.99
N GLU A 48 29.04 15.42 -5.72
CA GLU A 48 28.38 15.78 -4.46
C GLU A 48 27.03 15.06 -4.36
N GLU A 49 26.97 14.02 -3.53
CA GLU A 49 25.74 13.28 -3.29
C GLU A 49 25.16 13.63 -1.91
N PRO A 50 23.84 13.85 -1.79
CA PRO A 50 23.19 14.04 -0.50
C PRO A 50 23.29 12.74 0.32
N PHE A 51 23.97 12.80 1.46
CA PHE A 51 24.17 11.66 2.35
C PHE A 51 22.89 11.37 3.15
N ILE A 52 22.28 10.21 2.91
CA ILE A 52 21.15 9.72 3.70
C ILE A 52 21.73 8.99 4.92
N PRO A 53 21.53 9.46 6.15
CA PRO A 53 22.05 8.78 7.33
C PRO A 53 21.37 7.42 7.52
N LEU A 54 22.17 6.39 7.82
CA LEU A 54 21.74 4.99 8.02
C LEU A 54 20.63 4.83 9.06
N TRP A 55 20.53 5.76 10.02
CA TRP A 55 19.46 5.79 11.02
C TRP A 55 18.07 5.97 10.42
N ILE A 56 17.92 6.74 9.34
CA ILE A 56 16.63 6.94 8.67
C ILE A 56 16.18 5.64 7.99
N ILE A 57 17.12 4.89 7.41
CA ILE A 57 16.85 3.59 6.78
C ILE A 57 16.41 2.57 7.84
N PHE A 58 17.01 2.60 9.03
CA PHE A 58 16.61 1.74 10.15
C PHE A 58 15.20 2.07 10.65
N ILE A 59 14.89 3.35 10.83
CA ILE A 59 13.54 3.81 11.22
C ILE A 59 12.50 3.34 10.20
N TYR A 60 12.80 3.43 8.90
CA TYR A 60 11.90 2.95 7.84
C TYR A 60 11.63 1.44 7.95
N ARG A 61 12.68 0.64 8.15
CA ARG A 61 12.55 -0.81 8.28
C ARG A 61 11.73 -1.18 9.51
N CYS A 62 11.95 -0.50 10.62
CA CYS A 62 11.14 -0.66 11.82
C CYS A 62 9.68 -0.27 11.56
N LEU A 63 9.43 0.89 10.95
CA LEU A 63 8.08 1.38 10.66
C LEU A 63 7.31 0.41 9.76
N SER A 64 7.93 -0.09 8.68
CA SER A 64 7.34 -1.10 7.80
C SER A 64 7.01 -2.39 8.56
N PHE A 65 7.91 -2.85 9.43
CA PHE A 65 7.69 -4.04 10.25
C PHE A 65 6.54 -3.86 11.25
N PHE A 66 6.46 -2.71 11.92
CA PHE A 66 5.36 -2.38 12.83
C PHE A 66 4.01 -2.34 12.12
N VAL A 67 3.93 -1.72 10.93
CA VAL A 67 2.69 -1.68 10.13
C VAL A 67 2.24 -3.09 9.76
N MET A 68 3.16 -3.95 9.33
CA MET A 68 2.85 -5.35 9.01
C MET A 68 2.34 -6.12 10.23
N LEU A 69 2.99 -5.95 11.38
CA LEU A 69 2.56 -6.58 12.64
C LEU A 69 1.16 -6.13 13.07
N ILE A 70 0.87 -4.83 12.97
CA ILE A 70 -0.44 -4.26 13.28
C ILE A 70 -1.51 -4.88 12.38
N PHE A 71 -1.24 -4.99 11.08
CA PHE A 71 -2.18 -5.58 10.11
C PHE A 71 -2.49 -7.05 10.45
N ILE A 72 -1.47 -7.86 10.73
CA ILE A 72 -1.64 -9.26 11.14
C ILE A 72 -2.44 -9.36 12.44
N GLY A 73 -2.14 -8.52 13.42
CA GLY A 73 -2.86 -8.46 14.69
C GLY A 73 -4.34 -8.10 14.51
N LEU A 74 -4.65 -7.10 13.68
CA LEU A 74 -6.02 -6.68 13.38
C LEU A 74 -6.82 -7.76 12.63
N SER A 75 -6.21 -8.45 11.67
CA SER A 75 -6.85 -9.60 11.02
C SER A 75 -7.18 -10.70 12.04
N ALA A 76 -6.26 -11.02 12.96
CA ALA A 76 -6.52 -12.01 14.01
C ALA A 76 -7.65 -11.56 14.96
N LEU A 77 -7.65 -10.29 15.38
CA LEU A 77 -8.73 -9.73 16.21
C LEU A 77 -10.09 -9.76 15.51
N ASN A 78 -10.14 -9.51 14.19
CA ASN A 78 -11.38 -9.59 13.41
C ASN A 78 -11.97 -11.01 13.44
N ILE A 79 -11.13 -12.04 13.28
CA ILE A 79 -11.56 -13.45 13.38
C ILE A 79 -12.14 -13.74 14.77
N VAL A 80 -11.46 -13.30 15.84
CA VAL A 80 -11.94 -13.50 17.22
C VAL A 80 -13.25 -12.74 17.47
N LEU A 81 -13.36 -11.51 16.98
CA LEU A 81 -14.58 -10.70 17.08
C LEU A 81 -15.76 -11.38 16.37
N MET A 82 -15.56 -11.89 15.16
CA MET A 82 -16.58 -12.64 14.43
C MET A 82 -17.05 -13.87 15.22
N LEU A 83 -16.12 -14.63 15.80
CA LEU A 83 -16.46 -15.78 16.64
C LEU A 83 -17.27 -15.37 17.87
N TYR A 84 -16.86 -14.29 18.56
CA TYR A 84 -17.56 -13.78 19.73
C TYR A 84 -19.00 -13.32 19.41
N ILE A 85 -19.17 -12.53 18.36
CA ILE A 85 -20.49 -12.06 17.90
C ILE A 85 -21.38 -13.25 17.53
N ARG A 86 -20.83 -14.25 16.84
CA ARG A 86 -21.57 -15.47 16.47
C ARG A 86 -22.10 -16.19 17.71
N LEU A 87 -21.27 -16.41 18.72
CA LEU A 87 -21.67 -17.04 19.99
C LEU A 87 -22.74 -16.24 20.74
N LYS A 88 -22.62 -14.91 20.77
CA LYS A 88 -23.59 -14.02 21.40
C LYS A 88 -24.94 -14.06 20.69
N LEU A 89 -24.95 -13.97 19.36
CA LEU A 89 -26.17 -14.04 18.58
C LEU A 89 -26.84 -15.40 18.76
N PHE A 90 -26.11 -16.51 18.72
CA PHE A 90 -26.69 -17.84 18.98
C PHE A 90 -27.42 -17.92 20.34
N LYS A 91 -26.86 -17.33 21.40
CA LYS A 91 -27.52 -17.27 22.71
C LYS A 91 -28.80 -16.44 22.67
N ILE A 92 -28.78 -15.30 21.97
CA ILE A 92 -29.95 -14.43 21.81
C ILE A 92 -31.05 -15.16 21.03
N PHE A 93 -30.72 -15.75 19.88
CA PHE A 93 -31.67 -16.50 19.06
C PHE A 93 -32.26 -17.71 19.78
N HIS A 94 -31.50 -18.38 20.65
CA HIS A 94 -32.04 -19.48 21.47
C HIS A 94 -33.07 -19.00 22.50
N SER A 95 -32.94 -17.77 23.00
CA SER A 95 -33.88 -17.18 23.96
C SER A 95 -35.16 -16.64 23.32
N ILE A 96 -35.20 -16.48 21.99
CA ILE A 96 -36.35 -15.93 21.27
C ILE A 96 -37.39 -17.05 21.03
N LYS A 97 -38.66 -16.79 21.36
CA LYS A 97 -39.76 -17.76 21.24
C LYS A 97 -40.31 -17.93 19.82
N TYR A 98 -39.96 -17.05 18.88
CA TYR A 98 -40.45 -17.10 17.50
C TYR A 98 -39.69 -18.16 16.68
N GLU A 99 -40.41 -19.20 16.27
CA GLU A 99 -39.84 -20.38 15.60
C GLU A 99 -39.30 -20.09 14.20
N LEU A 100 -39.99 -19.22 13.43
CA LEU A 100 -39.53 -18.74 12.11
C LEU A 100 -38.17 -18.04 12.16
N VAL A 101 -37.88 -17.33 13.24
CA VAL A 101 -36.62 -16.61 13.44
C VAL A 101 -35.48 -17.58 13.80
N LYS A 102 -35.82 -18.72 14.41
CA LYS A 102 -34.88 -19.75 14.81
C LYS A 102 -34.41 -20.57 13.60
N GLU A 103 -35.30 -20.89 12.66
CA GLU A 103 -34.97 -21.60 11.41
C GLU A 103 -34.00 -20.78 10.54
N ASN A 104 -34.24 -19.47 10.40
CA ASN A 104 -33.40 -18.60 9.57
C ASN A 104 -32.20 -18.00 10.32
N SER A 105 -32.01 -18.34 11.60
CA SER A 105 -31.01 -17.74 12.48
C SER A 105 -29.58 -17.85 11.92
N PHE A 106 -29.21 -18.99 11.33
CA PHE A 106 -27.87 -19.21 10.78
C PHE A 106 -27.51 -18.21 9.67
N ILE A 107 -28.45 -17.97 8.75
CA ILE A 107 -28.27 -17.06 7.62
C ILE A 107 -28.17 -15.61 8.13
N ILE A 108 -29.07 -15.21 9.02
CA ILE A 108 -29.09 -13.86 9.61
C ILE A 108 -27.78 -13.58 10.35
N ILE A 109 -27.31 -14.52 11.17
CA ILE A 109 -26.04 -14.42 11.88
C ILE A 109 -24.86 -14.31 10.90
N SER A 110 -24.86 -15.10 9.82
CA SER A 110 -23.80 -15.05 8.81
C SER A 110 -23.76 -13.69 8.11
N ILE A 111 -24.92 -13.10 7.80
CA ILE A 111 -25.01 -11.79 7.15
C ILE A 111 -24.54 -10.67 8.10
N ILE A 112 -24.95 -10.70 9.37
CA ILE A 112 -24.53 -9.69 10.36
C ILE A 112 -23.02 -9.78 10.62
N THR A 113 -22.50 -11.00 10.77
CA THR A 113 -21.06 -11.17 11.01
C THR A 113 -20.23 -10.75 9.81
N SER A 114 -20.62 -11.15 8.59
CA SER A 114 -19.91 -10.76 7.37
C SER A 114 -19.91 -9.25 7.13
N THR A 115 -21.07 -8.59 7.31
CA THR A 115 -21.19 -7.12 7.17
C THR A 115 -20.29 -6.38 8.16
N ILE A 116 -20.28 -6.78 9.43
CA ILE A 116 -19.39 -6.16 10.44
C ILE A 116 -17.92 -6.36 10.08
N SER A 117 -17.51 -7.57 9.69
CA SER A 117 -16.12 -7.82 9.32
C SER A 117 -15.68 -7.05 8.07
N LEU A 118 -16.60 -6.85 7.12
CA LEU A 118 -16.35 -6.06 5.92
C LEU A 118 -16.14 -4.60 6.26
N ILE A 119 -16.99 -4.02 7.11
CA ILE A 119 -16.85 -2.63 7.56
C ILE A 119 -15.47 -2.42 8.19
N ILE A 120 -15.03 -3.34 9.04
CA ILE A 120 -13.70 -3.28 9.67
C ILE A 120 -12.59 -3.38 8.63
N SER A 121 -12.68 -4.33 7.68
CA SER A 121 -11.69 -4.50 6.61
C SER A 121 -11.60 -3.28 5.68
N VAL A 122 -12.72 -2.61 5.38
CA VAL A 122 -12.72 -1.37 4.57
C VAL A 122 -12.06 -0.22 5.32
N ILE A 123 -12.34 -0.07 6.62
CA ILE A 123 -11.67 0.94 7.46
C ILE A 123 -10.16 0.69 7.50
N LEU A 124 -9.77 -0.58 7.65
CA LEU A 124 -8.37 -0.99 7.64
C LEU A 124 -7.67 -0.62 6.32
N ASP A 125 -8.30 -0.92 5.19
CA ASP A 125 -7.76 -0.60 3.88
C ASP A 125 -7.58 0.91 3.67
N PHE A 126 -8.54 1.71 4.16
CA PHE A 126 -8.41 3.17 4.16
C PHE A 126 -7.21 3.64 4.99
N THR A 127 -7.05 3.12 6.22
CA THR A 127 -5.91 3.47 7.07
C THR A 127 -4.58 3.02 6.46
N PHE A 128 -4.54 1.84 5.81
CA PHE A 128 -3.36 1.35 5.11
C PHE A 128 -2.98 2.28 3.96
N THR A 129 -3.95 2.66 3.13
CA THR A 129 -3.73 3.59 2.00
C THR A 129 -3.25 4.95 2.50
N TYR A 130 -3.78 5.45 3.61
CA TYR A 130 -3.30 6.68 4.25
C TYR A 130 -1.84 6.55 4.69
N ILE A 131 -1.49 5.47 5.38
CA ILE A 131 -0.11 5.21 5.85
C ILE A 131 0.83 5.02 4.66
N ALA A 132 0.41 4.32 3.60
CA ALA A 132 1.19 4.12 2.38
C ALA A 132 1.47 5.46 1.68
N ASN A 133 0.48 6.35 1.61
CA ASN A 133 0.67 7.70 1.09
C ASN A 133 1.65 8.52 1.92
N LEU A 134 1.57 8.40 3.26
CA LEU A 134 2.48 9.07 4.18
C LEU A 134 3.91 8.54 4.03
N MET A 135 4.09 7.21 4.00
CA MET A 135 5.36 6.57 3.67
C MET A 135 5.91 7.06 2.33
N THR A 136 5.07 7.10 1.29
CA THR A 136 5.49 7.51 -0.08
C THR A 136 5.88 8.98 -0.17
N GLU A 137 5.20 9.88 0.55
CA GLU A 137 5.56 11.30 0.58
C GLU A 137 6.87 11.55 1.34
N PHE A 138 7.12 10.75 2.39
CA PHE A 138 8.37 10.81 3.14
C PHE A 138 9.54 10.08 2.47
N GLU A 139 9.27 9.07 1.64
CA GLU A 139 10.28 8.34 0.88
C GLU A 139 10.86 9.16 -0.28
N ARG A 140 10.34 10.39 -0.50
CA ARG A 140 10.77 11.41 -1.47
C ARG A 140 12.02 10.98 -2.24
N HIS A 141 11.75 10.31 -3.36
CA HIS A 141 12.73 9.51 -4.08
C HIS A 141 13.98 10.30 -4.49
N ARG A 142 15.14 9.66 -4.30
CA ARG A 142 16.45 10.14 -4.74
C ARG A 142 16.57 10.29 -6.27
N TYR A 143 15.68 9.64 -7.05
CA TYR A 143 15.72 9.57 -8.51
C TYR A 143 14.35 9.87 -9.15
N GLN A 144 14.35 10.52 -10.31
CA GLN A 144 13.15 11.03 -11.02
C GLN A 144 12.21 9.91 -11.49
N SER A 145 12.75 8.76 -11.90
CA SER A 145 12.00 7.59 -12.39
C SER A 145 11.00 7.04 -11.35
N ASN A 146 11.42 6.96 -10.09
CA ASN A 146 10.57 6.47 -9.00
C ASN A 146 9.47 7.46 -8.61
N PHE A 147 9.69 8.77 -8.80
CA PHE A 147 8.67 9.78 -8.59
C PHE A 147 7.59 9.69 -9.67
N ASP A 148 7.97 9.57 -10.93
CA ASP A 148 7.01 9.49 -12.04
C ASP A 148 6.18 8.19 -11.97
N ALA A 149 6.79 7.09 -11.50
CA ALA A 149 6.07 5.85 -11.18
C ALA A 149 5.07 6.02 -10.02
N SER A 150 5.48 6.71 -8.95
CA SER A 150 4.59 6.97 -7.81
C SER A 150 3.44 7.93 -8.18
N LEU A 151 3.71 8.93 -9.03
CA LEU A 151 2.73 9.89 -9.52
C LEU A 151 1.71 9.22 -10.42
N THR A 152 2.15 8.40 -11.38
CA THR A 152 1.25 7.64 -12.24
C THR A 152 0.38 6.69 -11.43
N LEU A 153 0.94 5.97 -10.46
CA LEU A 153 0.15 5.11 -9.56
C LEU A 153 -0.89 5.90 -8.75
N LYS A 154 -0.53 7.06 -8.17
CA LYS A 154 -1.49 7.94 -7.47
C LYS A 154 -2.59 8.44 -8.39
N LEU A 155 -2.27 8.83 -9.62
CA LEU A 155 -3.25 9.27 -10.62
C LEU A 155 -4.20 8.13 -11.03
N PHE A 156 -3.68 6.92 -11.25
CA PHE A 156 -4.49 5.75 -11.57
C PHE A 156 -5.44 5.37 -10.44
N SER A 157 -4.97 5.34 -9.19
CA SER A 157 -5.83 5.07 -8.02
C SER A 157 -6.95 6.11 -7.92
N LYS A 158 -6.62 7.40 -8.06
CA LYS A 158 -7.62 8.47 -8.02
C LYS A 158 -8.63 8.38 -9.16
N LEU A 159 -8.20 7.95 -10.34
CA LEU A 159 -9.06 7.78 -11.50
C LEU A 159 -10.02 6.59 -11.32
N ILE A 160 -9.55 5.49 -10.71
CA ILE A 160 -10.39 4.34 -10.34
C ILE A 160 -11.44 4.75 -9.30
N ASP A 161 -11.05 5.53 -8.28
CA ASP A 161 -12.00 6.02 -7.27
C ASP A 161 -13.08 6.93 -7.89
N VAL A 162 -12.71 7.77 -8.85
CA VAL A 162 -13.66 8.62 -9.58
C VAL A 162 -14.62 7.78 -10.43
N LEU A 163 -14.12 6.75 -11.13
CA LEU A 163 -14.96 5.84 -11.91
C LEU A 163 -15.85 4.95 -11.04
N SER A 164 -15.42 4.57 -9.85
CA SER A 164 -16.23 3.76 -8.92
C SER A 164 -17.37 4.55 -8.29
N LYS A 165 -17.29 5.89 -8.31
CA LYS A 165 -18.29 6.78 -7.71
C LYS A 165 -19.35 7.24 -8.72
N HIS A 166 -19.18 6.90 -10.00
CA HIS A 166 -20.08 7.24 -11.10
C HIS A 166 -20.72 5.99 -11.69
#